data_AF-A0A7Y4ZTJ2-F1
#
_entry.id   AF-A0A7Y4ZTJ2-F1
#
_cell.length_a   1.000
_cell.length_b   1.000
_cell.length_c   1.000
_cell.angle_alpha   90.00
_cell.angle_beta   90.00
_cell.angle_gamma   90.00
#
_symmetry.space_group_name_H-M   'P 1'
#
loop_
_entity.id
_entity.type
_entity.pdbx_description
1 polymer ?
#
loop_
_entity_poly.entity_id
_entity_poly.type
_entity_poly.pdbx_seq_one_letter_code
_entity_poly.pdbx_strand_id
1 'polypeptide(L)'
;MLPPGNAAPLLRALDQDPHKGLLTAEERDAVSAWVAGGAQKATGGAHEPGYVDPRSPKSHGRALRAAGWKPMLDATSDQACGRCHEGVPSGRSPKVTVSAPGAPSCTTCHTEPAGPLACGTCHGDGSRAAPPRDPCFFPEDASTAGAHVAHVTPGPGRSQPLSCTTCHPVPSAAVFEGVHANGAVNLAFDAKASGNATYDATTHACTTECHARGGQKPRPAWTDKGPMGCNDCHSSPPPQHYAGACSGCHRDTDAKGTAFTGGNLHVNGRVDLGDGTGTCGACHGAGSDPWPTTGAHAKHKLPANSAPVACESCHVVPTVFGKGTAHPKGGPVTLTFGGLAKNRGANPTFTNGTCNNVYCHGEGVVGTIAAAPRWTDKGASCTSCHGLPPGPPHGGAAECSTCHGSVVDPGPVITDRARHVNGFTDK
;
A
#
# COMPACT_ATOMS: atom_id res chain seq x y z
N MET A 1 -36.84 10.94 -10.74
CA MET A 1 -37.84 10.04 -10.14
C MET A 1 -37.59 8.68 -10.77
N LEU A 2 -37.49 7.59 -10.00
CA LEU A 2 -37.40 6.28 -10.62
C LEU A 2 -38.75 6.03 -11.32
N PRO A 3 -38.77 5.90 -12.65
CA PRO A 3 -40.03 5.79 -13.39
C PRO A 3 -40.81 4.52 -12.99
N PRO A 4 -42.15 4.57 -12.97
CA PRO A 4 -42.97 3.39 -12.71
C PRO A 4 -43.12 2.49 -13.95
N GLY A 5 -43.72 1.31 -13.77
CA GLY A 5 -44.06 0.39 -14.85
C GLY A 5 -42.83 -0.13 -15.62
N ASN A 6 -42.97 -0.37 -16.92
CA ASN A 6 -41.91 -0.97 -17.75
C ASN A 6 -40.65 -0.12 -17.89
N ALA A 7 -40.72 1.18 -17.60
CA ALA A 7 -39.56 2.05 -17.58
C ALA A 7 -38.74 1.93 -16.27
N ALA A 8 -39.26 1.21 -15.26
CA ALA A 8 -38.59 1.06 -13.98
C ALA A 8 -37.17 0.51 -14.12
N PRO A 9 -36.18 1.12 -13.46
CA PRO A 9 -34.78 0.72 -13.66
C PRO A 9 -34.49 -0.73 -13.32
N LEU A 10 -35.22 -1.31 -12.35
CA LEU A 10 -35.13 -2.74 -12.04
C LEU A 10 -35.51 -3.62 -13.23
N LEU A 11 -36.62 -3.31 -13.92
CA LEU A 11 -37.06 -4.09 -15.08
C LEU A 11 -36.13 -3.90 -16.27
N ARG A 12 -35.64 -2.67 -16.49
CA ARG A 12 -34.63 -2.38 -17.50
C ARG A 12 -33.32 -3.14 -17.24
N ALA A 13 -32.87 -3.20 -15.98
CA ALA A 13 -31.63 -3.87 -15.61
C ALA A 13 -31.69 -5.38 -15.90
N LEU A 14 -32.86 -6.01 -15.72
CA LEU A 14 -33.09 -7.43 -16.07
C LEU A 14 -32.95 -7.74 -17.56
N ASP A 15 -33.03 -6.73 -18.43
CA ASP A 15 -32.85 -6.88 -19.88
C ASP A 15 -31.40 -6.64 -20.33
N GLN A 16 -30.50 -6.33 -19.39
CA GLN A 16 -29.10 -6.01 -19.64
C GLN A 16 -28.17 -7.02 -18.96
N ASP A 17 -27.01 -7.27 -19.56
CA ASP A 17 -25.97 -8.08 -18.91
C ASP A 17 -25.47 -7.37 -17.64
N PRO A 18 -25.15 -8.12 -16.56
CA PRO A 18 -25.14 -9.57 -16.46
C PRO A 18 -26.49 -10.20 -16.04
N HIS A 19 -27.56 -9.42 -15.90
CA HIS A 19 -28.84 -9.90 -15.36
C HIS A 19 -29.77 -10.53 -16.39
N LYS A 20 -29.43 -10.40 -17.68
CA LYS A 20 -30.21 -10.97 -18.77
C LYS A 20 -30.33 -12.49 -18.62
N GLY A 21 -31.57 -12.97 -18.54
CA GLY A 21 -31.86 -14.40 -18.36
C GLY A 21 -31.66 -14.92 -16.93
N LEU A 22 -31.49 -14.03 -15.94
CA LEU A 22 -31.34 -14.41 -14.54
C LEU A 22 -32.65 -14.94 -13.90
N LEU A 23 -33.80 -14.54 -14.46
CA LEU A 23 -35.13 -14.95 -14.01
C LEU A 23 -35.84 -15.78 -15.08
N THR A 24 -36.67 -16.73 -14.67
CA THR A 24 -37.64 -17.35 -15.57
C THR A 24 -38.70 -16.35 -16.04
N ALA A 25 -39.50 -16.72 -17.04
CA ALA A 25 -40.59 -15.86 -17.50
C ALA A 25 -41.60 -15.58 -16.37
N GLU A 26 -41.96 -16.60 -15.60
CA GLU A 26 -42.89 -16.49 -14.48
C GLU A 26 -42.35 -15.60 -13.36
N GLU A 27 -41.06 -15.72 -13.03
CA GLU A 27 -40.40 -14.86 -12.04
C GLU A 27 -40.32 -13.41 -12.52
N ARG A 28 -40.01 -13.19 -13.80
CA ARG A 28 -39.98 -11.85 -14.40
C ARG A 28 -41.36 -11.20 -14.39
N ASP A 29 -42.41 -11.97 -14.65
CA ASP A 29 -43.79 -11.51 -14.58
C ASP A 29 -44.19 -11.15 -13.14
N ALA A 30 -43.80 -11.97 -12.16
CA ALA A 30 -44.03 -11.67 -10.74
C ALA A 30 -43.32 -10.38 -10.29
N VAL A 31 -42.06 -10.18 -10.68
CA VAL A 31 -41.31 -8.93 -10.39
C VAL A 31 -41.96 -7.75 -11.09
N SER A 32 -42.37 -7.90 -12.35
CA SER A 32 -43.03 -6.84 -13.12
C SER A 32 -44.36 -6.43 -12.49
N ALA A 33 -45.16 -7.41 -12.03
CA ALA A 33 -46.40 -7.17 -11.31
C ALA A 33 -46.16 -6.46 -9.97
N TRP A 34 -45.12 -6.85 -9.22
CA TRP A 34 -44.73 -6.18 -7.98
C TRP A 34 -44.28 -4.74 -8.22
N VAL A 35 -43.44 -4.50 -9.24
CA VAL A 35 -43.02 -3.15 -9.65
C VAL A 35 -44.24 -2.32 -10.03
N ALA A 36 -45.13 -2.82 -10.90
CA ALA A 36 -46.34 -2.09 -11.30
C ALA A 36 -47.28 -1.80 -10.11
N GLY A 37 -47.36 -2.74 -9.16
CA GLY A 37 -48.28 -2.68 -8.02
C GLY A 37 -47.98 -1.60 -6.98
N GLY A 38 -46.74 -1.11 -6.89
CA GLY A 38 -46.40 -0.15 -5.83
C GLY A 38 -45.94 -0.82 -4.53
N ALA A 39 -45.33 -0.06 -3.62
CA ALA A 39 -45.30 -0.50 -2.23
C ALA A 39 -46.76 -0.66 -1.73
N GLN A 40 -47.03 -1.74 -0.98
CA GLN A 40 -48.39 -2.03 -0.50
C GLN A 40 -48.99 -0.82 0.22
N LYS A 41 -50.28 -0.54 -0.04
CA LYS A 41 -51.03 0.45 0.74
C LYS A 41 -51.03 -0.02 2.18
N ALA A 42 -50.30 0.66 3.06
CA ALA A 42 -50.50 0.50 4.49
C ALA A 42 -51.92 0.98 4.81
N THR A 43 -52.85 0.04 4.98
CA THR A 43 -54.23 0.36 5.34
C THR A 43 -54.24 0.95 6.75
N GLY A 44 -54.64 2.22 6.88
CA GLY A 44 -54.85 2.89 8.17
C GLY A 44 -53.62 3.55 8.81
N GLY A 45 -52.54 3.78 8.07
CA GLY A 45 -51.33 4.44 8.61
C GLY A 45 -51.49 5.95 8.85
N ALA A 46 -50.68 6.51 9.76
CA ALA A 46 -50.59 7.96 10.02
C ALA A 46 -50.03 8.76 8.83
N HIS A 47 -49.53 8.08 7.79
CA HIS A 47 -49.01 8.68 6.57
C HIS A 47 -49.88 8.31 5.37
N GLU A 48 -49.93 9.21 4.39
CA GLU A 48 -50.66 8.99 3.15
C GLU A 48 -50.11 7.79 2.35
N PRO A 49 -50.94 7.16 1.49
CA PRO A 49 -50.47 6.10 0.59
C PRO A 49 -49.26 6.53 -0.25
N GLY A 50 -48.28 5.62 -0.35
CA GLY A 50 -47.04 5.84 -1.11
C GLY A 50 -45.89 6.47 -0.31
N TYR A 51 -46.06 6.74 0.99
CA TYR A 51 -44.99 7.30 1.84
C TYR A 51 -43.74 6.40 1.93
N VAL A 52 -43.92 5.08 1.88
CA VAL A 52 -42.82 4.09 1.89
C VAL A 52 -42.35 3.69 0.49
N ASP A 53 -43.02 4.14 -0.59
CA ASP A 53 -42.60 3.86 -1.96
C ASP A 53 -41.59 4.92 -2.42
N PRO A 54 -40.31 4.58 -2.66
CA PRO A 54 -39.30 5.56 -3.08
C PRO A 54 -39.59 6.22 -4.44
N ARG A 55 -40.48 5.64 -5.25
CA ARG A 55 -40.90 6.18 -6.55
C ARG A 55 -42.01 7.20 -6.40
N SER A 56 -42.77 7.15 -5.31
CA SER A 56 -43.86 8.09 -5.05
C SER A 56 -43.33 9.53 -4.94
N PRO A 57 -44.05 10.53 -5.47
CA PRO A 57 -43.76 11.93 -5.18
C PRO A 57 -43.95 12.26 -3.68
N LYS A 58 -44.68 11.41 -2.95
CA LYS A 58 -44.96 11.54 -1.50
C LYS A 58 -44.02 10.70 -0.63
N SER A 59 -42.95 10.14 -1.19
CA SER A 59 -42.04 9.27 -0.42
C SER A 59 -41.41 9.98 0.77
N HIS A 60 -41.14 9.25 1.85
CA HIS A 60 -40.52 9.79 3.07
C HIS A 60 -39.18 10.49 2.77
N GLY A 61 -38.37 9.96 1.86
CA GLY A 61 -37.11 10.59 1.44
C GLY A 61 -37.32 11.97 0.79
N ARG A 62 -38.42 12.18 0.06
CA ARG A 62 -38.78 13.49 -0.50
C ARG A 62 -39.34 14.42 0.57
N ALA A 63 -40.21 13.90 1.44
CA ALA A 63 -40.76 14.66 2.56
C ALA A 63 -39.64 15.18 3.48
N LEU A 64 -38.68 14.32 3.81
CA LEU A 64 -37.48 14.69 4.58
C LEU A 64 -36.66 15.77 3.88
N ARG A 65 -36.38 15.61 2.59
CA ARG A 65 -35.63 16.62 1.81
C ARG A 65 -36.36 17.97 1.78
N ALA A 66 -37.68 17.98 1.57
CA ALA A 66 -38.49 19.19 1.56
C ALA A 66 -38.50 19.90 2.92
N ALA A 67 -38.41 19.15 4.01
CA ALA A 67 -38.30 19.67 5.37
C ALA A 67 -36.85 20.03 5.78
N GLY A 68 -35.88 19.94 4.86
CA GLY A 68 -34.47 20.17 5.16
C GLY A 68 -33.91 19.19 6.19
N TRP A 69 -34.39 17.95 6.18
CA TRP A 69 -33.96 16.84 7.06
C TRP A 69 -34.22 17.02 8.56
N LYS A 70 -34.75 18.17 8.99
CA LYS A 70 -35.07 18.47 10.40
C LYS A 70 -35.87 17.38 11.13
N PRO A 71 -36.92 16.76 10.54
CA PRO A 71 -37.65 15.67 11.19
C PRO A 71 -36.79 14.47 11.62
N MET A 72 -35.65 14.26 10.97
CA MET A 72 -34.75 13.14 11.23
C MET A 72 -33.59 13.52 12.18
N LEU A 73 -33.27 14.81 12.27
CA LEU A 73 -32.03 15.32 12.86
C LEU A 73 -32.23 16.15 14.12
N ASP A 74 -33.41 16.74 14.30
CA ASP A 74 -33.77 17.52 15.47
C ASP A 74 -34.88 16.82 16.27
N ALA A 75 -34.50 16.21 17.40
CA ALA A 75 -35.44 15.52 18.29
C ALA A 75 -36.44 16.46 18.99
N THR A 76 -36.16 17.78 18.98
CA THR A 76 -37.02 18.81 19.59
C THR A 76 -38.09 19.33 18.63
N SER A 77 -37.93 19.09 17.32
CA SER A 77 -38.90 19.45 16.29
C SER A 77 -40.27 18.84 16.57
N ASP A 78 -41.31 19.61 16.31
CA ASP A 78 -42.69 19.15 16.31
C ASP A 78 -42.94 18.06 15.24
N GLN A 79 -42.17 18.07 14.16
CA GLN A 79 -42.22 17.08 13.09
C GLN A 79 -41.23 15.92 13.30
N ALA A 80 -40.54 15.84 14.44
CA ALA A 80 -39.52 14.82 14.67
C ALA A 80 -40.09 13.40 14.49
N CYS A 81 -39.52 12.62 13.57
CA CYS A 81 -39.92 11.24 13.33
C CYS A 81 -39.74 10.37 14.58
N GLY A 82 -38.77 10.73 15.43
CA GLY A 82 -38.48 10.08 16.72
C GLY A 82 -39.59 10.22 17.77
N ARG A 83 -40.69 10.92 17.44
CA ARG A 83 -41.93 10.93 18.23
C ARG A 83 -42.73 9.63 18.06
N CYS A 84 -42.61 8.96 16.93
CA CYS A 84 -43.36 7.74 16.62
C CYS A 84 -42.46 6.56 16.25
N HIS A 85 -41.32 6.81 15.62
CA HIS A 85 -40.42 5.80 15.06
C HIS A 85 -39.14 5.63 15.90
N GLU A 86 -38.64 4.41 15.94
CA GLU A 86 -37.31 4.10 16.50
C GLU A 86 -36.22 4.16 15.42
N GLY A 87 -34.96 4.15 15.84
CA GLY A 87 -33.82 4.17 14.91
C GLY A 87 -33.64 5.51 14.18
N VAL A 88 -34.35 6.56 14.60
CA VAL A 88 -34.18 7.91 14.05
C VAL A 88 -32.83 8.47 14.54
N PRO A 89 -32.00 9.05 13.66
CA PRO A 89 -30.67 9.54 14.01
C PRO A 89 -30.63 10.54 15.16
N SER A 90 -31.61 11.45 15.26
CA SER A 90 -31.73 12.39 16.38
C SER A 90 -32.02 11.73 17.73
N GLY A 91 -32.32 10.43 17.74
CA GLY A 91 -32.88 9.71 18.88
C GLY A 91 -34.37 10.02 19.08
N ARG A 92 -34.93 9.43 20.16
CA ARG A 92 -36.32 9.62 20.56
C ARG A 92 -36.55 11.08 20.98
N SER A 93 -37.70 11.63 20.61
CA SER A 93 -38.08 12.96 21.11
C SER A 93 -38.18 12.94 22.64
N PRO A 94 -37.63 13.95 23.36
CA PRO A 94 -37.71 14.00 24.82
C PRO A 94 -39.13 14.02 25.38
N LYS A 95 -40.11 14.41 24.55
CA LYS A 95 -41.53 14.51 24.92
C LYS A 95 -42.29 13.18 24.84
N VAL A 96 -41.63 12.08 24.45
CA VAL A 96 -42.26 10.79 24.18
C VAL A 96 -41.54 9.68 24.94
N THR A 97 -42.29 8.81 25.62
CA THR A 97 -41.75 7.68 26.40
C THR A 97 -41.88 6.32 25.70
N VAL A 98 -42.76 6.19 24.70
CA VAL A 98 -42.99 4.94 23.95
C VAL A 98 -43.19 5.21 22.45
N SER A 99 -42.75 4.29 21.60
CA SER A 99 -42.92 4.40 20.14
C SER A 99 -44.36 4.08 19.75
N ALA A 100 -44.79 4.54 18.57
CA ALA A 100 -46.10 4.18 18.06
C ALA A 100 -46.15 2.65 17.81
N PRO A 101 -47.13 1.93 18.38
CA PRO A 101 -47.24 0.48 18.17
C PRO A 101 -47.31 0.14 16.67
N GLY A 102 -46.47 -0.78 16.22
CA GLY A 102 -46.42 -1.20 14.82
C GLY A 102 -45.68 -0.22 13.88
N ALA A 103 -45.12 0.88 14.37
CA ALA A 103 -44.26 1.74 13.57
C ALA A 103 -42.90 1.06 13.30
N PRO A 104 -42.48 0.93 12.04
CA PRO A 104 -41.17 0.35 11.73
C PRO A 104 -40.03 1.24 12.25
N SER A 105 -38.95 0.62 12.70
CA SER A 105 -37.68 1.32 12.95
C SER A 105 -37.05 1.73 11.62
N CYS A 106 -36.39 2.90 11.58
CA CYS A 106 -35.63 3.31 10.41
C CYS A 106 -34.53 2.28 10.06
N THR A 107 -33.96 1.63 11.07
CA THR A 107 -32.89 0.63 10.90
C THR A 107 -33.39 -0.72 10.39
N THR A 108 -34.70 -0.94 10.29
CA THR A 108 -35.27 -2.15 9.67
C THR A 108 -34.99 -2.17 8.16
N CYS A 109 -35.00 -1.01 7.50
CA CYS A 109 -34.68 -0.88 6.09
C CYS A 109 -33.28 -0.29 5.85
N HIS A 110 -32.81 0.61 6.72
CA HIS A 110 -31.46 1.17 6.67
C HIS A 110 -30.53 0.40 7.60
N THR A 111 -30.09 -0.77 7.16
CA THR A 111 -29.42 -1.78 8.02
C THR A 111 -27.91 -1.56 8.19
N GLU A 112 -27.31 -0.63 7.46
CA GLU A 112 -25.90 -0.28 7.63
C GLU A 112 -25.62 0.21 9.07
N PRO A 113 -24.38 0.11 9.58
CA PRO A 113 -24.05 0.47 10.97
C PRO A 113 -24.44 1.90 11.36
N ALA A 114 -24.38 2.85 10.42
CA ALA A 114 -24.79 4.24 10.64
C ALA A 114 -26.29 4.49 10.34
N GLY A 115 -27.05 3.43 10.07
CA GLY A 115 -28.48 3.46 9.77
C GLY A 115 -28.79 4.41 8.61
N PRO A 116 -29.82 5.26 8.73
CA PRO A 116 -30.15 6.27 7.70
C PRO A 116 -29.04 7.29 7.42
N LEU A 117 -28.03 7.41 8.29
CA LEU A 117 -26.88 8.31 8.10
C LEU A 117 -25.69 7.63 7.43
N ALA A 118 -25.80 6.34 7.09
CA ALA A 118 -24.74 5.69 6.36
C ALA A 118 -24.54 6.34 4.99
N CYS A 119 -23.29 6.62 4.62
CA CYS A 119 -22.99 7.36 3.38
C CYS A 119 -23.57 6.66 2.14
N GLY A 120 -23.58 5.31 2.14
CA GLY A 120 -24.18 4.46 1.12
C GLY A 120 -25.69 4.65 0.93
N THR A 121 -26.39 5.20 1.94
CA THR A 121 -27.83 5.49 1.86
C THR A 121 -28.13 6.60 0.84
N CYS A 122 -27.21 7.55 0.66
CA CYS A 122 -27.39 8.68 -0.25
C CYS A 122 -26.40 8.69 -1.42
N HIS A 123 -25.19 8.18 -1.21
CA HIS A 123 -24.10 8.21 -2.17
C HIS A 123 -23.69 6.80 -2.60
N GLY A 124 -23.18 6.69 -3.83
CA GLY A 124 -22.75 5.42 -4.40
C GLY A 124 -23.92 4.43 -4.57
N ASP A 125 -23.70 3.18 -4.20
CA ASP A 125 -24.61 2.06 -4.52
C ASP A 125 -25.07 1.26 -3.29
N GLY A 126 -24.89 1.81 -2.09
CA GLY A 126 -25.20 1.13 -0.82
C GLY A 126 -24.12 0.12 -0.37
N SER A 127 -23.26 -0.37 -1.26
CA SER A 127 -22.06 -1.14 -0.89
C SER A 127 -20.83 -0.25 -0.77
N ARG A 128 -20.75 0.81 -1.59
CA ARG A 128 -19.77 1.88 -1.51
C ARG A 128 -20.47 3.23 -1.48
N ALA A 129 -19.86 4.18 -0.78
CA ALA A 129 -20.30 5.57 -0.75
C ALA A 129 -19.67 6.42 -1.87
N ALA A 130 -18.63 5.93 -2.52
CA ALA A 130 -17.97 6.66 -3.60
C ALA A 130 -18.86 6.71 -4.86
N PRO A 131 -18.81 7.78 -5.68
CA PRO A 131 -19.47 7.82 -6.99
C PRO A 131 -18.83 6.83 -7.99
N PRO A 132 -19.55 6.44 -9.07
CA PRO A 132 -20.91 6.86 -9.41
C PRO A 132 -21.97 6.17 -8.54
N ARG A 133 -23.23 6.62 -8.57
CA ARG A 133 -24.32 5.80 -8.02
C ARG A 133 -24.50 4.51 -8.81
N ASP A 134 -25.30 3.57 -8.30
CA ASP A 134 -25.57 2.29 -8.97
C ASP A 134 -26.03 2.53 -10.43
N PRO A 135 -25.24 2.11 -11.44
CA PRO A 135 -25.58 2.26 -12.85
C PRO A 135 -26.88 1.57 -13.27
N CYS A 136 -27.32 0.53 -12.56
CA CYS A 136 -28.58 -0.14 -12.86
C CYS A 136 -29.75 0.81 -12.65
N PHE A 137 -29.69 1.64 -11.60
CA PHE A 137 -30.72 2.60 -11.24
C PHE A 137 -30.49 3.99 -11.86
N PHE A 138 -29.22 4.40 -11.98
CA PHE A 138 -28.77 5.72 -12.44
C PHE A 138 -27.70 5.57 -13.55
N PRO A 139 -28.04 5.04 -14.73
CA PRO A 139 -27.07 4.79 -15.81
C PRO A 139 -26.41 6.06 -16.33
N GLU A 140 -27.07 7.20 -16.21
CA GLU A 140 -26.52 8.52 -16.52
C GLU A 140 -25.32 8.87 -15.63
N ASP A 141 -25.28 8.35 -14.40
CA ASP A 141 -24.17 8.61 -13.49
C ASP A 141 -22.92 7.79 -13.86
N ALA A 142 -23.08 6.66 -14.55
CA ALA A 142 -21.97 5.76 -14.89
C ALA A 142 -20.95 6.39 -15.86
N SER A 143 -21.35 7.39 -16.63
CA SER A 143 -20.44 8.18 -17.47
C SER A 143 -19.68 9.25 -16.70
N THR A 144 -20.05 9.53 -15.44
CA THR A 144 -19.64 10.72 -14.70
C THR A 144 -18.70 10.47 -13.52
N ALA A 145 -18.07 9.29 -13.36
CA ALA A 145 -17.16 9.05 -12.22
C ALA A 145 -16.14 7.91 -12.37
N GLY A 146 -15.73 7.58 -13.60
CA GLY A 146 -14.79 6.47 -13.85
C GLY A 146 -13.45 6.59 -13.08
N ALA A 147 -12.88 7.80 -13.00
CA ALA A 147 -11.56 8.00 -12.40
C ALA A 147 -11.57 8.04 -10.86
N HIS A 148 -12.71 8.37 -10.24
CA HIS A 148 -12.78 8.46 -8.77
C HIS A 148 -12.65 7.09 -8.11
N VAL A 149 -13.31 6.06 -8.67
CA VAL A 149 -13.26 4.69 -8.15
C VAL A 149 -11.82 4.20 -8.07
N ALA A 150 -10.99 4.49 -9.08
CA ALA A 150 -9.59 4.08 -9.12
C ALA A 150 -8.75 4.56 -7.93
N HIS A 151 -9.16 5.64 -7.26
CA HIS A 151 -8.47 6.18 -6.09
C HIS A 151 -8.93 5.54 -4.78
N VAL A 152 -10.21 5.17 -4.70
CA VAL A 152 -10.85 4.63 -3.48
C VAL A 152 -10.97 3.10 -3.49
N THR A 153 -10.42 2.44 -4.51
CA THR A 153 -10.25 0.99 -4.59
C THR A 153 -8.77 0.64 -4.78
N PRO A 154 -8.28 -0.48 -4.23
CA PRO A 154 -6.95 -0.99 -4.55
C PRO A 154 -6.76 -1.20 -6.05
N GLY A 155 -5.55 -0.95 -6.56
CA GLY A 155 -5.20 -1.14 -7.96
C GLY A 155 -3.68 -1.25 -8.21
N PRO A 156 -3.25 -1.44 -9.47
CA PRO A 156 -1.84 -1.68 -9.82
C PRO A 156 -0.88 -0.57 -9.40
N GLY A 157 -1.35 0.69 -9.39
CA GLY A 157 -0.57 1.85 -8.95
C GLY A 157 -0.63 2.12 -7.44
N ARG A 158 -1.52 1.43 -6.70
CA ARG A 158 -1.71 1.62 -5.26
C ARG A 158 -2.42 0.43 -4.62
N SER A 159 -1.74 -0.32 -3.76
CA SER A 159 -2.33 -1.49 -3.11
C SER A 159 -3.34 -1.16 -2.01
N GLN A 160 -3.43 0.10 -1.59
CA GLN A 160 -4.42 0.58 -0.61
C GLN A 160 -5.33 1.65 -1.24
N PRO A 161 -6.60 1.76 -0.82
CA PRO A 161 -7.50 2.83 -1.26
C PRO A 161 -7.24 4.14 -0.52
N LEU A 162 -7.42 5.29 -1.18
CA LEU A 162 -7.27 6.61 -0.56
C LEU A 162 -8.48 6.88 0.33
N SER A 163 -8.23 7.53 1.47
CA SER A 163 -9.32 8.07 2.28
C SER A 163 -9.98 9.23 1.54
N CYS A 164 -11.29 9.44 1.70
CA CYS A 164 -11.94 10.58 1.05
C CYS A 164 -11.35 11.92 1.54
N THR A 165 -10.95 11.98 2.82
CA THR A 165 -10.23 13.10 3.44
C THR A 165 -8.89 13.43 2.79
N THR A 166 -8.35 12.52 1.96
CA THR A 166 -7.15 12.82 1.17
C THR A 166 -7.40 13.92 0.13
N CYS A 167 -8.61 14.00 -0.42
CA CYS A 167 -8.93 14.94 -1.50
C CYS A 167 -9.81 16.09 -1.02
N HIS A 168 -10.85 15.78 -0.24
CA HIS A 168 -11.81 16.77 0.22
C HIS A 168 -12.19 16.48 1.67
N PRO A 169 -12.58 17.50 2.45
CA PRO A 169 -13.13 17.28 3.77
C PRO A 169 -14.31 16.31 3.71
N VAL A 170 -14.33 15.32 4.61
CA VAL A 170 -15.51 14.47 4.82
C VAL A 170 -16.36 15.14 5.89
N PRO A 171 -17.62 15.49 5.57
CA PRO A 171 -18.47 16.13 6.57
C PRO A 171 -18.71 15.21 7.78
N SER A 172 -18.59 15.74 9.00
CA SER A 172 -18.99 15.05 10.26
C SER A 172 -20.50 15.13 10.46
N ALA A 173 -21.16 14.19 11.18
CA ALA A 173 -22.62 14.10 11.41
C ALA A 173 -23.45 15.41 11.53
N ALA A 174 -22.86 16.52 12.00
CA ALA A 174 -23.36 17.90 11.85
C ALA A 174 -23.50 18.39 10.38
N VAL A 175 -23.24 17.50 9.42
CA VAL A 175 -23.18 17.65 7.97
C VAL A 175 -24.33 18.48 7.39
N PHE A 176 -25.52 18.35 7.99
CA PHE A 176 -26.77 18.83 7.44
C PHE A 176 -27.15 20.24 7.89
N GLU A 177 -26.35 20.86 8.77
CA GLU A 177 -26.38 22.30 9.02
C GLU A 177 -25.29 22.97 8.17
N GLY A 178 -25.60 23.25 6.89
CA GLY A 178 -24.66 23.91 5.98
C GLY A 178 -24.77 23.44 4.53
N VAL A 179 -23.62 23.24 3.88
CA VAL A 179 -23.54 22.94 2.43
C VAL A 179 -23.81 21.49 2.06
N HIS A 180 -23.99 20.56 2.99
CA HIS A 180 -24.23 19.16 2.63
C HIS A 180 -25.70 18.76 2.86
N ALA A 181 -26.25 18.07 1.86
CA ALA A 181 -27.67 17.79 1.66
C ALA A 181 -28.61 19.01 1.50
N ASN A 182 -28.06 20.16 1.07
CA ASN A 182 -28.83 21.35 0.65
C ASN A 182 -29.42 21.23 -0.77
N GLY A 183 -29.28 20.07 -1.42
CA GLY A 183 -29.76 19.83 -2.78
C GLY A 183 -28.77 20.25 -3.89
N ALA A 184 -27.63 20.82 -3.55
CA ALA A 184 -26.53 21.10 -4.48
C ALA A 184 -25.34 20.17 -4.24
N VAL A 185 -24.53 19.95 -5.29
CA VAL A 185 -23.22 19.29 -5.17
C VAL A 185 -22.21 20.36 -4.78
N ASN A 186 -21.71 20.27 -3.55
CA ASN A 186 -20.71 21.20 -3.01
C ASN A 186 -19.38 20.45 -2.92
N LEU A 187 -18.47 20.75 -3.84
CA LEU A 187 -17.12 20.17 -3.85
C LEU A 187 -16.12 21.25 -3.45
N ALA A 188 -15.39 21.00 -2.37
CA ALA A 188 -14.25 21.79 -1.95
C ALA A 188 -13.08 20.83 -1.69
N PHE A 189 -11.93 21.08 -2.32
CA PHE A 189 -10.74 20.28 -2.08
C PHE A 189 -10.05 20.72 -0.78
N ASP A 190 -9.47 19.77 -0.05
CA ASP A 190 -8.69 20.05 1.15
C ASP A 190 -7.40 20.77 0.76
N ALA A 191 -6.99 21.78 1.54
CA ALA A 191 -5.76 22.53 1.27
C ALA A 191 -4.49 21.63 1.31
N LYS A 192 -4.53 20.54 2.08
CA LYS A 192 -3.46 19.52 2.13
C LYS A 192 -3.46 18.61 0.90
N ALA A 193 -4.59 18.50 0.20
CA ALA A 193 -4.70 17.71 -1.02
C ALA A 193 -4.00 18.38 -2.19
N SER A 194 -4.00 19.73 -2.29
CA SER A 194 -3.17 20.57 -3.18
C SER A 194 -3.56 22.04 -3.04
N GLY A 195 -2.59 22.97 -3.03
CA GLY A 195 -2.87 24.41 -3.09
C GLY A 195 -3.60 24.89 -4.35
N ASN A 196 -3.73 24.04 -5.38
CA ASN A 196 -4.30 24.36 -6.70
C ASN A 196 -5.32 23.33 -7.21
N ALA A 197 -5.95 22.51 -6.34
CA ALA A 197 -6.90 21.51 -6.84
C ALA A 197 -8.15 22.17 -7.42
N THR A 198 -8.52 21.81 -8.65
CA THR A 198 -9.75 22.31 -9.31
C THR A 198 -10.53 21.19 -9.96
N TYR A 199 -11.84 21.40 -10.09
CA TYR A 199 -12.74 20.57 -10.87
C TYR A 199 -13.53 21.47 -11.81
N ASP A 200 -13.42 21.20 -13.11
CA ASP A 200 -14.26 21.84 -14.13
C ASP A 200 -15.50 20.98 -14.37
N ALA A 201 -16.67 21.49 -13.97
CA ALA A 201 -17.92 20.74 -14.11
C ALA A 201 -18.40 20.58 -15.56
N THR A 202 -17.89 21.36 -16.51
CA THR A 202 -18.22 21.28 -17.94
C THR A 202 -17.39 20.23 -18.64
N THR A 203 -16.07 20.24 -18.41
CA THR A 203 -15.16 19.27 -19.05
C THR A 203 -14.95 18.00 -18.21
N HIS A 204 -15.41 18.02 -16.96
CA HIS A 204 -15.12 17.03 -15.94
C HIS A 204 -13.61 16.88 -15.64
N ALA A 205 -12.79 17.84 -16.05
CA ALA A 205 -11.35 17.79 -15.82
C ALA A 205 -11.03 18.08 -14.36
N CYS A 206 -10.17 17.26 -13.77
CA CYS A 206 -9.60 17.50 -12.45
C CYS A 206 -8.17 18.00 -12.56
N THR A 207 -7.81 18.94 -11.71
CA THR A 207 -6.40 19.26 -11.46
C THR A 207 -6.10 19.04 -9.98
N THR A 208 -4.97 18.38 -9.71
CA THR A 208 -4.36 18.24 -8.39
C THR A 208 -2.84 18.24 -8.62
N GLU A 209 -2.05 18.51 -7.59
CA GLU A 209 -0.60 18.42 -7.64
C GLU A 209 -0.15 17.01 -8.05
N CYS A 210 -0.88 15.96 -7.65
CA CYS A 210 -0.60 14.58 -8.07
C CYS A 210 -0.70 14.37 -9.59
N HIS A 211 -1.62 15.05 -10.26
CA HIS A 211 -1.77 14.98 -11.72
C HIS A 211 -0.90 16.01 -12.44
N ALA A 212 -0.39 17.05 -11.77
CA ALA A 212 0.44 18.08 -12.40
C ALA A 212 1.96 17.77 -12.40
N ARG A 213 2.37 16.49 -12.30
CA ARG A 213 3.79 16.07 -12.16
C ARG A 213 4.56 15.88 -13.47
N GLY A 214 4.01 16.31 -14.61
CA GLY A 214 4.70 16.28 -15.91
C GLY A 214 4.61 14.94 -16.64
N GLY A 215 3.71 14.04 -16.25
CA GLY A 215 3.37 12.83 -17.00
C GLY A 215 2.52 13.08 -18.24
N GLN A 216 2.18 12.01 -18.94
CA GLN A 216 1.44 12.05 -20.20
C GLN A 216 -0.05 12.41 -20.03
N LYS A 217 -0.61 12.32 -18.81
CA LYS A 217 -2.00 12.68 -18.52
C LYS A 217 -2.11 13.68 -17.37
N PRO A 218 -1.69 14.94 -17.58
CA PRO A 218 -1.65 15.92 -16.50
C PRO A 218 -3.03 16.45 -16.05
N ARG A 219 -4.08 16.13 -16.81
CA ARG A 219 -5.47 16.55 -16.58
C ARG A 219 -6.43 15.40 -16.89
N PRO A 220 -6.50 14.37 -16.04
CA PRO A 220 -7.48 13.30 -16.24
C PRO A 220 -8.89 13.89 -16.14
N ALA A 221 -9.77 13.39 -17.00
CA ALA A 221 -11.18 13.65 -16.85
C ALA A 221 -11.72 12.69 -15.78
N TRP A 222 -12.59 13.19 -14.93
CA TRP A 222 -13.28 12.40 -13.92
C TRP A 222 -14.11 11.25 -14.52
N THR A 223 -14.41 11.33 -15.81
CA THR A 223 -15.10 10.32 -16.62
C THR A 223 -14.17 9.25 -17.22
N ASP A 224 -12.86 9.38 -17.08
CA ASP A 224 -11.88 8.43 -17.62
C ASP A 224 -12.07 7.03 -17.03
N LYS A 225 -12.03 6.00 -17.88
CA LYS A 225 -12.32 4.59 -17.49
C LYS A 225 -11.11 3.65 -17.60
N GLY A 226 -9.96 4.18 -18.01
CA GLY A 226 -8.75 3.39 -18.21
C GLY A 226 -7.86 3.38 -16.97
N PRO A 227 -7.17 2.25 -16.66
CA PRO A 227 -6.13 2.27 -15.65
C PRO A 227 -5.03 3.26 -16.05
N MET A 228 -4.49 3.98 -15.08
CA MET A 228 -3.32 4.83 -15.31
C MET A 228 -2.06 3.97 -15.40
N GLY A 229 -1.24 4.23 -16.42
CA GLY A 229 0.11 3.69 -16.52
C GLY A 229 1.11 4.55 -15.74
N CYS A 230 2.32 4.01 -15.50
CA CYS A 230 3.38 4.73 -14.78
C CYS A 230 3.69 6.10 -15.42
N ASN A 231 3.70 6.14 -16.76
CA ASN A 231 3.99 7.33 -17.56
C ASN A 231 2.89 8.39 -17.54
N ASP A 232 1.69 8.07 -17.05
CA ASP A 232 0.58 9.02 -16.98
C ASP A 232 0.84 10.09 -15.90
N CYS A 233 1.55 9.75 -14.82
CA CYS A 233 1.89 10.66 -13.71
C CYS A 233 3.22 11.39 -13.91
N HIS A 234 4.27 10.65 -14.29
CA HIS A 234 5.62 11.17 -14.50
C HIS A 234 6.37 10.24 -15.48
N SER A 235 7.47 10.69 -16.06
CA SER A 235 8.32 9.79 -16.86
C SER A 235 8.83 8.63 -16.01
N SER A 236 8.55 7.40 -16.44
CA SER A 236 8.96 6.17 -15.77
C SER A 236 9.46 5.14 -16.80
N PRO A 237 10.74 4.73 -16.73
CA PRO A 237 11.75 5.23 -15.80
C PRO A 237 12.22 6.67 -16.17
N PRO A 238 12.83 7.42 -15.24
CA PRO A 238 13.43 8.71 -15.55
C PRO A 238 14.50 8.64 -16.64
N PRO A 239 14.86 9.77 -17.29
CA PRO A 239 15.96 9.81 -18.23
C PRO A 239 17.26 9.27 -17.63
N GLN A 240 18.04 8.55 -18.43
CA GLN A 240 19.33 7.95 -18.03
C GLN A 240 19.24 6.87 -16.92
N HIS A 241 18.05 6.27 -16.73
CA HIS A 241 17.87 5.16 -15.81
C HIS A 241 18.32 3.81 -16.39
N TYR A 242 18.51 2.83 -15.51
CA TYR A 242 18.86 1.46 -15.89
C TYR A 242 17.76 0.80 -16.74
N ALA A 243 18.16 0.06 -17.78
CA ALA A 243 17.24 -0.53 -18.77
C ALA A 243 16.77 -1.97 -18.46
N GLY A 244 16.96 -2.47 -17.23
CA GLY A 244 16.50 -3.79 -16.81
C GLY A 244 15.32 -3.78 -15.83
N ALA A 245 15.03 -4.92 -15.21
CA ALA A 245 13.86 -5.09 -14.37
C ALA A 245 13.88 -4.17 -13.14
N CYS A 246 12.75 -3.49 -12.88
CA CYS A 246 12.59 -2.55 -11.77
C CYS A 246 12.86 -3.22 -10.41
N SER A 247 12.45 -4.49 -10.27
CA SER A 247 12.61 -5.30 -9.06
C SER A 247 14.06 -5.58 -8.67
N GLY A 248 15.02 -5.31 -9.57
CA GLY A 248 16.44 -5.34 -9.23
C GLY A 248 16.88 -4.25 -8.25
N CYS A 249 16.15 -3.13 -8.20
CA CYS A 249 16.45 -1.99 -7.32
C CYS A 249 15.25 -1.55 -6.46
N HIS A 250 14.02 -1.78 -6.91
CA HIS A 250 12.79 -1.37 -6.24
C HIS A 250 12.04 -2.60 -5.71
N ARG A 251 12.14 -2.89 -4.41
CA ARG A 251 11.51 -4.09 -3.81
C ARG A 251 9.99 -4.02 -3.76
N ASP A 252 9.43 -2.82 -3.89
CA ASP A 252 8.01 -2.54 -3.95
C ASP A 252 7.44 -2.67 -5.37
N THR A 253 8.21 -3.15 -6.36
CA THR A 253 7.71 -3.43 -7.71
C THR A 253 7.48 -4.93 -7.93
N ASP A 254 6.55 -5.27 -8.82
CA ASP A 254 6.38 -6.64 -9.28
C ASP A 254 7.57 -7.08 -10.15
N ALA A 255 7.68 -8.40 -10.41
CA ALA A 255 8.78 -8.94 -11.19
C ALA A 255 8.87 -8.37 -12.61
N LYS A 256 7.76 -7.84 -13.14
CA LYS A 256 7.65 -7.27 -14.49
C LYS A 256 7.93 -5.76 -14.53
N GLY A 257 8.01 -5.09 -13.38
CA GLY A 257 8.11 -3.63 -13.30
C GLY A 257 6.84 -2.90 -13.76
N THR A 258 5.69 -3.57 -13.73
CA THR A 258 4.41 -3.07 -14.24
C THR A 258 3.43 -2.64 -13.15
N ALA A 259 3.68 -3.03 -11.89
CA ALA A 259 2.83 -2.69 -10.75
C ALA A 259 3.63 -2.63 -9.44
N PHE A 260 3.06 -1.98 -8.42
CA PHE A 260 3.63 -1.98 -7.07
C PHE A 260 3.09 -3.13 -6.21
N THR A 261 3.97 -3.78 -5.45
CA THR A 261 3.68 -4.88 -4.52
C THR A 261 3.60 -4.42 -3.06
N GLY A 262 4.00 -3.16 -2.75
CA GLY A 262 3.99 -2.56 -1.40
C GLY A 262 3.43 -1.13 -1.40
N GLY A 263 2.56 -0.81 -0.45
CA GLY A 263 1.57 0.27 -0.61
C GLY A 263 1.96 1.72 -0.36
N ASN A 264 3.21 2.05 0.01
CA ASN A 264 3.51 3.41 0.51
C ASN A 264 4.81 4.06 0.03
N LEU A 265 5.60 3.40 -0.83
CA LEU A 265 6.90 3.96 -1.26
C LEU A 265 6.81 4.83 -2.53
N HIS A 266 5.80 4.65 -3.37
CA HIS A 266 5.74 5.37 -4.65
C HIS A 266 4.92 6.68 -4.62
N VAL A 267 3.75 6.66 -3.95
CA VAL A 267 2.85 7.84 -3.87
C VAL A 267 3.12 8.66 -2.60
N ASN A 268 4.39 8.77 -2.20
CA ASN A 268 4.85 9.58 -1.06
C ASN A 268 5.75 10.76 -1.49
N GLY A 269 5.99 10.91 -2.80
CA GLY A 269 6.82 11.98 -3.37
C GLY A 269 8.34 11.76 -3.28
N ARG A 270 8.81 10.57 -2.92
CA ARG A 270 10.24 10.20 -2.85
C ARG A 270 10.58 9.09 -3.85
N VAL A 271 11.84 9.08 -4.30
CA VAL A 271 12.39 7.92 -5.03
C VAL A 271 12.97 6.98 -3.99
N ASP A 272 12.19 5.97 -3.61
CA ASP A 272 12.59 4.97 -2.65
C ASP A 272 13.32 3.82 -3.36
N LEU A 273 14.57 3.55 -2.93
CA LEU A 273 15.36 2.41 -3.37
C LEU A 273 15.27 1.29 -2.31
N GLY A 274 15.35 0.03 -2.76
CA GLY A 274 15.26 -1.11 -1.86
C GLY A 274 13.89 -1.17 -1.18
N ASP A 275 13.88 -1.13 0.15
CA ASP A 275 12.68 -1.02 0.99
C ASP A 275 12.34 0.41 1.45
N GLY A 276 13.04 1.43 0.94
CA GLY A 276 12.79 2.84 1.26
C GLY A 276 13.37 3.32 2.60
N THR A 277 14.11 2.49 3.34
CA THR A 277 14.73 2.92 4.61
C THR A 277 15.91 3.89 4.42
N GLY A 278 16.48 3.97 3.21
CA GLY A 278 17.70 4.74 2.95
C GLY A 278 18.95 4.18 3.64
N THR A 279 18.86 2.98 4.22
CA THR A 279 19.97 2.27 4.86
C THR A 279 20.58 1.24 3.91
N CYS A 280 21.77 0.73 4.23
CA CYS A 280 22.38 -0.38 3.50
C CYS A 280 21.45 -1.61 3.44
N GLY A 281 20.63 -1.78 4.47
CA GLY A 281 19.68 -2.88 4.62
C GLY A 281 18.47 -2.81 3.69
N ALA A 282 18.28 -1.66 3.03
CA ALA A 282 17.27 -1.50 2.00
C ALA A 282 17.50 -2.46 0.82
N CYS A 283 18.78 -2.67 0.47
CA CYS A 283 19.21 -3.47 -0.67
C CYS A 283 19.96 -4.75 -0.27
N HIS A 284 20.64 -4.76 0.88
CA HIS A 284 21.43 -5.90 1.36
C HIS A 284 20.82 -6.50 2.62
N GLY A 285 20.87 -7.82 2.79
CA GLY A 285 20.35 -8.46 3.99
C GLY A 285 18.86 -8.19 4.21
N ALA A 286 18.48 -7.75 5.42
CA ALA A 286 17.10 -7.42 5.76
C ALA A 286 17.00 -6.32 6.83
N GLY A 287 16.27 -5.23 6.54
CA GLY A 287 15.89 -4.22 7.52
C GLY A 287 17.12 -3.49 8.08
N SER A 288 17.33 -3.52 9.40
CA SER A 288 18.51 -2.91 10.03
C SER A 288 19.77 -3.78 9.95
N ASP A 289 19.67 -4.98 9.39
CA ASP A 289 20.77 -5.93 9.24
C ASP A 289 21.23 -5.99 7.78
N PRO A 290 22.17 -5.15 7.37
CA PRO A 290 22.59 -5.05 5.96
C PRO A 290 23.48 -6.21 5.51
N TRP A 291 23.74 -7.19 6.37
CA TRP A 291 24.58 -8.32 6.02
C TRP A 291 23.86 -9.23 5.03
N PRO A 292 24.46 -9.50 3.85
CA PRO A 292 23.94 -10.52 2.95
C PRO A 292 23.76 -11.85 3.70
N THR A 293 22.58 -12.44 3.58
CA THR A 293 22.25 -13.72 4.24
C THR A 293 22.81 -14.93 3.49
N THR A 294 23.62 -14.71 2.45
CA THR A 294 24.10 -15.74 1.54
C THR A 294 25.53 -16.18 1.87
N GLY A 295 25.74 -17.50 1.86
CA GLY A 295 27.04 -18.16 1.86
C GLY A 295 28.05 -17.60 2.88
N ALA A 296 29.18 -17.11 2.38
CA ALA A 296 30.35 -16.76 3.19
C ALA A 296 30.14 -15.55 4.12
N HIS A 297 29.15 -14.68 3.86
CA HIS A 297 28.91 -13.47 4.66
C HIS A 297 28.55 -13.78 6.12
N ALA A 298 27.73 -14.81 6.33
CA ALA A 298 27.31 -15.21 7.68
C ALA A 298 28.50 -15.55 8.60
N LYS A 299 29.59 -16.08 8.04
CA LYS A 299 30.81 -16.43 8.80
C LYS A 299 31.68 -15.24 9.13
N HIS A 300 31.66 -14.20 8.32
CA HIS A 300 32.38 -12.96 8.58
C HIS A 300 31.61 -12.04 9.54
N LYS A 301 30.28 -12.13 9.54
CA LYS A 301 29.41 -11.40 10.46
C LYS A 301 29.60 -11.85 11.92
N LEU A 302 29.56 -13.16 12.16
CA LEU A 302 29.65 -13.76 13.50
C LEU A 302 30.69 -14.89 13.52
N PRO A 303 31.99 -14.55 13.39
CA PRO A 303 33.06 -15.55 13.41
C PRO A 303 33.24 -16.14 14.82
N ALA A 304 33.57 -17.42 14.87
CA ALA A 304 33.84 -18.12 16.14
C ALA A 304 35.23 -17.80 16.71
N ASN A 305 36.15 -17.33 15.87
CA ASN A 305 37.58 -17.22 16.15
C ASN A 305 38.14 -15.80 15.96
N SER A 306 37.33 -14.80 15.60
CA SER A 306 37.75 -13.40 15.50
C SER A 306 36.63 -12.45 15.94
N ALA A 307 36.91 -11.16 16.02
CA ALA A 307 35.86 -10.14 16.04
C ALA A 307 35.08 -10.16 14.71
N PRO A 308 33.82 -9.68 14.69
CA PRO A 308 33.07 -9.45 13.46
C PRO A 308 33.91 -8.67 12.45
N VAL A 309 33.99 -9.18 11.22
CA VAL A 309 34.76 -8.55 10.16
C VAL A 309 33.93 -7.40 9.58
N ALA A 310 34.41 -6.17 9.70
CA ALA A 310 33.70 -5.02 9.13
C ALA A 310 33.68 -5.09 7.59
N CYS A 311 32.64 -4.55 6.95
CA CYS A 311 32.47 -4.57 5.49
C CYS A 311 33.66 -3.97 4.74
N GLU A 312 34.21 -2.87 5.28
CA GLU A 312 35.37 -2.13 4.78
C GLU A 312 36.66 -2.96 4.80
N SER A 313 36.69 -4.04 5.57
CA SER A 313 37.81 -4.98 5.60
C SER A 313 37.95 -5.79 4.32
N CYS A 314 36.86 -5.89 3.53
CA CYS A 314 36.83 -6.66 2.29
C CYS A 314 36.73 -5.77 1.06
N HIS A 315 35.80 -4.83 1.04
CA HIS A 315 35.57 -3.98 -0.12
C HIS A 315 35.33 -2.53 0.28
N VAL A 316 35.49 -1.62 -0.68
CA VAL A 316 35.12 -0.22 -0.49
C VAL A 316 33.62 -0.15 -0.24
N VAL A 317 33.22 0.42 0.89
CA VAL A 317 31.81 0.64 1.26
C VAL A 317 31.44 2.08 0.87
N PRO A 318 30.46 2.29 -0.02
CA PRO A 318 30.01 3.63 -0.37
C PRO A 318 29.37 4.33 0.83
N THR A 319 29.75 5.58 1.09
CA THR A 319 29.22 6.39 2.20
C THR A 319 28.08 7.32 1.77
N VAL A 320 27.76 7.41 0.48
CA VAL A 320 26.71 8.28 -0.05
C VAL A 320 25.91 7.58 -1.15
N PHE A 321 24.58 7.61 -1.03
CA PHE A 321 23.66 7.26 -2.11
C PHE A 321 23.23 8.56 -2.81
N GLY A 322 23.75 8.83 -4.01
CA GLY A 322 23.42 10.06 -4.72
C GLY A 322 24.18 10.29 -6.04
N LYS A 323 23.75 11.34 -6.75
CA LYS A 323 24.24 11.77 -8.07
C LYS A 323 25.78 11.83 -8.08
N GLY A 324 26.41 11.00 -8.92
CA GLY A 324 27.87 10.95 -9.08
C GLY A 324 28.58 9.80 -8.37
N THR A 325 27.89 9.03 -7.52
CA THR A 325 28.46 7.80 -6.95
C THR A 325 28.18 6.62 -7.89
N ALA A 326 29.23 5.98 -8.39
CA ALA A 326 29.13 4.81 -9.27
C ALA A 326 28.62 3.59 -8.49
N HIS A 327 27.30 3.46 -8.34
CA HIS A 327 26.66 2.18 -8.04
C HIS A 327 26.34 1.44 -9.35
N PRO A 328 26.32 0.09 -9.36
CA PRO A 328 26.14 -0.68 -10.59
C PRO A 328 24.82 -0.35 -11.27
N LYS A 329 24.87 -0.12 -12.58
CA LYS A 329 23.72 0.03 -13.47
C LYS A 329 22.99 -1.32 -13.65
N GLY A 330 22.51 -1.94 -12.57
CA GLY A 330 21.79 -3.23 -12.62
C GLY A 330 22.54 -4.35 -13.35
N GLY A 331 23.86 -4.41 -13.20
CA GLY A 331 24.70 -5.51 -13.68
C GLY A 331 25.34 -6.28 -12.52
N PRO A 332 26.10 -7.36 -12.78
CA PRO A 332 26.89 -8.03 -11.75
C PRO A 332 27.68 -6.99 -10.95
N VAL A 333 27.55 -7.04 -9.62
CA VAL A 333 28.21 -6.09 -8.72
C VAL A 333 29.71 -6.16 -8.96
N THR A 334 30.29 -5.04 -9.41
CA THR A 334 31.75 -4.92 -9.49
C THR A 334 32.26 -4.63 -8.09
N LEU A 335 32.79 -5.67 -7.42
CA LEU A 335 33.40 -5.56 -6.11
C LEU A 335 34.78 -4.91 -6.24
N THR A 336 34.93 -3.70 -5.71
CA THR A 336 36.26 -3.08 -5.53
C THR A 336 36.77 -3.44 -4.15
N PHE A 337 37.75 -4.34 -4.09
CA PHE A 337 38.34 -4.78 -2.82
C PHE A 337 39.15 -3.67 -2.13
N GLY A 338 39.15 -3.67 -0.80
CA GLY A 338 39.80 -2.69 0.06
C GLY A 338 40.13 -3.27 1.45
N GLY A 339 40.71 -2.45 2.33
CA GLY A 339 40.98 -2.85 3.72
C GLY A 339 41.92 -4.06 3.86
N LEU A 340 41.61 -4.93 4.83
CA LEU A 340 42.42 -6.11 5.16
C LEU A 340 42.56 -7.09 3.99
N ALA A 341 41.59 -7.16 3.07
CA ALA A 341 41.66 -8.03 1.89
C ALA A 341 42.88 -7.79 1.01
N LYS A 342 43.46 -6.57 1.05
CA LYS A 342 44.65 -6.17 0.28
C LYS A 342 45.93 -6.13 1.11
N ASN A 343 45.89 -6.56 2.37
CA ASN A 343 47.05 -6.49 3.25
C ASN A 343 48.20 -7.37 2.75
N ARG A 344 49.44 -7.03 3.15
CA ARG A 344 50.68 -7.72 2.73
C ARG A 344 50.83 -7.91 1.21
N GLY A 345 50.29 -6.99 0.41
CA GLY A 345 50.42 -7.00 -1.05
C GLY A 345 49.45 -7.93 -1.79
N ALA A 346 48.42 -8.45 -1.11
CA ALA A 346 47.38 -9.27 -1.74
C ALA A 346 46.63 -8.51 -2.85
N ASN A 347 46.33 -9.20 -3.95
CA ASN A 347 45.61 -8.64 -5.10
C ASN A 347 44.26 -9.37 -5.31
N PRO A 348 43.28 -9.13 -4.45
CA PRO A 348 42.04 -9.88 -4.41
C PRO A 348 41.20 -9.72 -5.68
N THR A 349 40.66 -10.84 -6.18
CA THR A 349 39.72 -10.87 -7.29
C THR A 349 38.51 -11.75 -6.99
N PHE A 350 37.38 -11.43 -7.60
CA PHE A 350 36.16 -12.23 -7.54
C PHE A 350 35.75 -12.64 -8.95
N THR A 351 35.76 -13.94 -9.26
CA THR A 351 35.51 -14.45 -10.61
C THR A 351 34.70 -15.73 -10.54
N ASN A 352 33.60 -15.82 -11.30
CA ASN A 352 32.72 -16.99 -11.36
C ASN A 352 32.22 -17.50 -9.99
N GLY A 353 31.99 -16.57 -9.05
CA GLY A 353 31.56 -16.90 -7.71
C GLY A 353 32.69 -17.32 -6.77
N THR A 354 33.96 -17.23 -7.19
CA THR A 354 35.14 -17.65 -6.41
C THR A 354 35.98 -16.44 -6.02
N CYS A 355 36.46 -16.42 -4.77
CA CYS A 355 37.41 -15.44 -4.26
C CYS A 355 38.85 -15.92 -4.47
N ASN A 356 39.72 -15.09 -5.04
CA ASN A 356 41.13 -15.42 -5.28
C ASN A 356 42.05 -14.33 -4.73
N ASN A 357 43.28 -14.70 -4.34
CA ASN A 357 44.33 -13.78 -3.90
C ASN A 357 43.89 -12.77 -2.80
N VAL A 358 42.93 -13.12 -1.95
CA VAL A 358 42.54 -12.28 -0.80
C VAL A 358 43.53 -12.56 0.32
N TYR A 359 43.97 -11.52 1.04
CA TYR A 359 44.97 -11.66 2.12
C TYR A 359 44.74 -12.85 3.07
N CYS A 360 43.48 -13.18 3.38
CA CYS A 360 43.15 -14.29 4.27
C CYS A 360 42.86 -15.63 3.55
N HIS A 361 42.44 -15.62 2.28
CA HIS A 361 41.97 -16.81 1.56
C HIS A 361 42.06 -16.64 0.03
N GLY A 362 42.22 -17.74 -0.69
CA GLY A 362 42.40 -17.72 -2.14
C GLY A 362 43.75 -18.30 -2.57
N GLU A 363 43.81 -18.69 -3.84
CA GLU A 363 45.06 -19.15 -4.46
C GLU A 363 46.14 -18.05 -4.34
N GLY A 364 47.38 -18.41 -3.97
CA GLY A 364 48.51 -17.47 -3.92
C GLY A 364 48.86 -16.83 -2.55
N VAL A 365 48.16 -17.14 -1.46
CA VAL A 365 48.46 -16.59 -0.12
C VAL A 365 49.52 -17.42 0.61
N VAL A 366 50.65 -16.78 0.95
CA VAL A 366 51.80 -17.42 1.64
C VAL A 366 51.39 -17.92 3.03
N GLY A 367 51.58 -19.22 3.29
CA GLY A 367 51.37 -19.85 4.61
C GLY A 367 50.03 -20.56 4.82
N THR A 368 49.17 -20.63 3.80
CA THR A 368 47.86 -21.32 3.85
C THR A 368 47.93 -22.71 3.21
N ILE A 369 47.05 -23.65 3.61
CA ILE A 369 46.98 -25.02 3.04
C ILE A 369 45.99 -25.09 1.84
N ALA A 370 45.68 -23.93 1.24
CA ALA A 370 44.83 -23.66 0.06
C ALA A 370 43.30 -23.88 0.20
N ALA A 371 42.53 -22.87 -0.23
CA ALA A 371 41.28 -23.01 -0.98
C ALA A 371 40.90 -21.66 -1.60
N ALA A 372 40.39 -21.66 -2.83
CA ALA A 372 39.71 -20.53 -3.43
C ALA A 372 38.21 -20.65 -3.07
N PRO A 373 37.75 -20.03 -1.97
CA PRO A 373 36.39 -20.26 -1.50
C PRO A 373 35.38 -19.65 -2.48
N ARG A 374 34.26 -20.32 -2.62
CA ARG A 374 33.11 -19.80 -3.34
C ARG A 374 32.29 -18.91 -2.43
N TRP A 375 31.64 -17.91 -3.01
CA TRP A 375 30.69 -17.02 -2.35
C TRP A 375 29.62 -17.79 -1.55
N THR A 376 29.22 -18.96 -2.06
CA THR A 376 28.19 -19.83 -1.49
C THR A 376 28.67 -20.74 -0.37
N ASP A 377 29.98 -20.79 -0.10
CA ASP A 377 30.54 -21.68 0.89
C ASP A 377 30.13 -21.28 2.30
N LYS A 378 30.00 -22.29 3.18
CA LYS A 378 29.42 -22.13 4.51
C LYS A 378 30.41 -22.38 5.66
N GLY A 379 31.69 -22.58 5.37
CA GLY A 379 32.67 -22.85 6.43
C GLY A 379 34.12 -22.81 5.97
N ALA A 380 35.00 -22.50 6.92
CA ALA A 380 36.44 -22.67 6.85
C ALA A 380 36.88 -23.37 8.15
N SER A 381 37.87 -24.26 8.07
CA SER A 381 38.53 -24.84 9.25
C SER A 381 39.64 -23.91 9.75
N CYS A 382 40.11 -24.09 10.98
CA CYS A 382 41.22 -23.31 11.52
C CYS A 382 42.49 -23.41 10.64
N THR A 383 42.72 -24.60 10.05
CA THR A 383 43.83 -24.87 9.13
C THR A 383 43.64 -24.30 7.71
N SER A 384 42.48 -23.71 7.42
CA SER A 384 42.21 -23.09 6.11
C SER A 384 42.98 -21.79 5.91
N CYS A 385 43.32 -21.08 6.99
CA CYS A 385 44.00 -19.78 6.93
C CYS A 385 45.51 -19.89 7.15
N HIS A 386 45.97 -20.82 7.97
CA HIS A 386 47.38 -21.06 8.23
C HIS A 386 47.61 -22.48 8.78
N GLY A 387 48.86 -22.94 8.75
CA GLY A 387 49.26 -24.14 9.49
C GLY A 387 49.02 -23.97 11.00
N LEU A 388 48.73 -25.06 11.70
CA LEU A 388 48.65 -25.11 13.17
C LEU A 388 49.67 -26.13 13.67
N PRO A 389 50.86 -25.71 14.17
CA PRO A 389 51.31 -24.33 14.35
C PRO A 389 51.66 -23.61 13.02
N PRO A 390 51.70 -22.26 12.99
CA PRO A 390 52.14 -21.52 11.81
C PRO A 390 53.59 -21.84 11.42
N GLY A 391 54.02 -21.39 10.25
CA GLY A 391 55.40 -21.58 9.78
C GLY A 391 56.47 -20.99 10.70
N PRO A 392 57.77 -21.17 10.37
CA PRO A 392 58.90 -20.71 11.19
C PRO A 392 58.73 -19.28 11.72
N PRO A 393 59.11 -19.00 12.98
CA PRO A 393 60.06 -19.76 13.81
C PRO A 393 59.43 -20.82 14.74
N HIS A 394 58.15 -21.17 14.59
CA HIS A 394 57.48 -22.16 15.46
C HIS A 394 58.18 -23.53 15.41
N GLY A 395 58.73 -23.97 16.55
CA GLY A 395 59.55 -25.19 16.70
C GLY A 395 58.80 -26.41 17.26
N GLY A 396 57.48 -26.53 17.04
CA GLY A 396 56.71 -27.72 17.45
C GLY A 396 56.24 -27.77 18.91
N ALA A 397 56.18 -26.65 19.62
CA ALA A 397 55.58 -26.59 20.96
C ALA A 397 54.08 -26.95 20.91
N ALA A 398 53.64 -27.86 21.78
CA ALA A 398 52.26 -28.38 21.79
C ALA A 398 51.24 -27.45 22.48
N GLU A 399 51.70 -26.53 23.35
CA GLU A 399 50.83 -25.59 24.09
C GLU A 399 51.01 -24.15 23.63
N CYS A 400 50.05 -23.67 22.82
CA CYS A 400 50.10 -22.34 22.21
C CYS A 400 50.07 -21.21 23.25
N SER A 401 49.36 -21.41 24.36
CA SER A 401 49.21 -20.45 25.45
C SER A 401 50.50 -20.10 26.19
N THR A 402 51.55 -20.93 26.07
CA THR A 402 52.86 -20.64 26.67
C THR A 402 53.48 -19.36 26.11
N CYS A 403 53.29 -19.11 24.80
CA CYS A 403 53.78 -17.91 24.14
C CYS A 403 52.64 -16.93 23.77
N HIS A 404 51.43 -17.46 23.55
CA HIS A 404 50.26 -16.68 23.09
C HIS A 404 49.11 -16.67 24.11
N GLY A 405 49.40 -16.80 25.41
CA GLY A 405 48.37 -16.92 26.47
C GLY A 405 47.42 -15.73 26.61
N SER A 406 47.72 -14.61 25.95
CA SER A 406 46.83 -13.45 25.83
C SER A 406 45.77 -13.58 24.73
N VAL A 407 45.87 -14.58 23.85
CA VAL A 407 45.01 -14.75 22.66
C VAL A 407 44.47 -16.17 22.53
N VAL A 408 45.16 -17.19 23.04
CA VAL A 408 44.77 -18.61 22.94
C VAL A 408 44.92 -19.34 24.29
N ASP A 409 44.02 -20.29 24.55
CA ASP A 409 44.11 -21.19 25.71
C ASP A 409 45.02 -22.42 25.43
N PRO A 410 45.22 -23.33 26.40
CA PRO A 410 45.98 -24.56 26.17
C PRO A 410 45.34 -25.54 25.15
N GLY A 411 44.06 -25.37 24.82
CA GLY A 411 43.23 -26.21 23.96
C GLY A 411 43.02 -25.68 22.52
N PRO A 412 44.03 -25.03 21.95
CA PRO A 412 43.94 -24.11 20.79
C PRO A 412 42.69 -23.24 20.59
N VAL A 413 41.96 -22.88 21.66
CA VAL A 413 40.78 -22.02 21.57
C VAL A 413 41.18 -20.56 21.69
N ILE A 414 40.73 -19.74 20.75
CA ILE A 414 40.95 -18.29 20.77
C ILE A 414 40.11 -17.65 21.88
N THR A 415 40.79 -17.15 22.90
CA THR A 415 40.19 -16.50 24.07
C THR A 415 40.02 -15.00 23.87
N ASP A 416 40.95 -14.34 23.16
CA ASP A 416 40.80 -12.95 22.72
C ASP A 416 40.63 -12.84 21.21
N ARG A 417 39.36 -12.83 20.81
CA ARG A 417 38.94 -12.71 19.41
C ARG A 417 39.26 -11.35 18.78
N ALA A 418 39.47 -10.29 19.55
CA ALA A 418 39.82 -8.98 19.00
C ALA A 418 41.29 -8.93 18.55
N ARG A 419 42.13 -9.81 19.11
CA ARG A 419 43.55 -9.93 18.74
C ARG A 419 43.81 -10.93 17.63
N HIS A 420 42.91 -11.88 17.42
CA HIS A 420 43.03 -12.85 16.33
C HIS A 420 42.33 -12.36 15.05
N VAL A 421 43.05 -12.38 13.92
CA VAL A 421 42.58 -11.88 12.59
C VAL A 421 42.38 -10.35 12.56
N ASN A 422 43.31 -9.59 13.16
CA ASN A 422 43.28 -8.11 13.19
C ASN A 422 44.32 -7.44 12.25
N GLY A 423 45.08 -8.23 11.49
CA GLY A 423 46.11 -7.73 10.56
C GLY A 423 47.49 -7.46 11.17
N PHE A 424 47.65 -7.63 12.48
CA PHE A 424 48.90 -7.50 13.21
C PHE A 424 49.40 -8.85 13.70
N THR A 425 50.72 -9.01 13.81
CA THR A 425 51.34 -10.14 14.51
C THR A 425 51.52 -9.77 15.97
N ASP A 426 51.14 -10.66 16.87
CA ASP A 426 51.53 -10.55 18.28
C ASP A 426 53.05 -10.45 18.36
N LYS A 427 53.55 -9.47 19.10
CA LYS A 427 54.99 -9.27 19.35
C LYS A 427 55.39 -9.91 20.65
#